data_AF-A0A8C7KA57-F1
#
_entry.id   AF-A0A8C7KA57-F1
#
_cell.length_a   1.000
_cell.length_b   1.000
_cell.length_c   1.000
_cell.angle_alpha   90.00
_cell.angle_beta   90.00
_cell.angle_gamma   90.00
#
_symmetry.space_group_name_H-M   'P 1'
#
loop_
_entity.id
_entity.type
_entity.pdbx_description
1 polymer ?
#
loop_
_entity_poly.entity_id
_entity_poly.type
_entity_poly.pdbx_seq_one_letter_code
_entity_poly.pdbx_strand_id
1 'polypeptide(L)'
;MVVSKAWTLRQHFQGFPKASDFHLREETLPQPKNGQVLLEAVFLSVDPYMRPYSQTMMKEGDVMIGSQVAKVIQSYNPSFPVGCHVVSDCGWRSHWVCDGAELTPVLPDWPQDIPLSLALGAIGMPGLTALYGLEEVCEIKKGETLLVNAAAGAVGSVVGQIAKIKGCRVVGCAGTDTKVSYLKELGFDQVFNYKTATSLEESLREAAPHGYDCYFENVGGKFSSVVMPQMREYGRIAVCGSISMYNDTTPQTGPYVHTYMIFKQLRMEGFLCARWKNKHQQSLRRLMAWMTEGKLRCNEHITIGFNNMPAAFMGMLQGDNTGKAVVKTLEDCCSPSIFRWWDSPPGGVLVMEKNDGEESPGATGGEGDGRDTTPVHNTGTPDGMAALGVMLQGFMLNQQQSMQQQQQSMQQAMQSMQQQMQQQISQLQEEVQKGKTKQQCVVTPLPAANPDTLTRPAPQSRDPAEEVLGEHVDKKEEAAEMVRHNYIRRKGPKKVSHYVI
;
A
#
# COMPACT_ATOMS: atom_id res chain seq x y z
N MET A 1 15.32 26.82 31.62
CA MET A 1 15.45 26.82 30.14
C MET A 1 16.11 25.50 29.76
N VAL A 2 15.65 24.84 28.68
CA VAL A 2 16.21 23.57 28.21
C VAL A 2 16.72 23.77 26.78
N VAL A 3 17.91 23.26 26.49
CA VAL A 3 18.46 23.28 25.11
C VAL A 3 17.93 22.05 24.38
N SER A 4 17.15 22.28 23.33
CA SER A 4 16.68 21.23 22.43
C SER A 4 17.59 21.14 21.21
N LYS A 5 18.09 19.95 20.94
CA LYS A 5 18.63 19.55 19.64
C LYS A 5 17.48 19.22 18.69
N ALA A 6 17.53 19.73 17.46
CA ALA A 6 16.56 19.43 16.40
C ALA A 6 17.28 19.23 15.06
N TRP A 7 16.90 18.20 14.30
CA TRP A 7 17.36 18.02 12.93
C TRP A 7 16.43 18.77 11.98
N THR A 8 16.98 19.67 11.16
CA THR A 8 16.23 20.43 10.15
C THR A 8 16.58 19.97 8.74
N LEU A 9 15.60 20.00 7.83
CA LEU A 9 15.80 19.83 6.40
C LEU A 9 16.63 21.01 5.88
N ARG A 10 17.86 20.76 5.44
CA ARG A 10 18.73 21.80 4.88
C ARG A 10 18.47 22.02 3.40
N GLN A 11 18.25 20.93 2.66
CA GLN A 11 17.94 20.94 1.23
C GLN A 11 16.93 19.85 0.93
N HIS A 12 16.01 20.10 -0.02
CA HIS A 12 15.11 19.06 -0.48
C HIS A 12 15.90 17.89 -1.10
N PHE A 13 15.58 16.66 -0.68
CA PHE A 13 16.28 15.46 -1.16
C PHE A 13 16.18 15.30 -2.70
N GLN A 14 17.32 15.15 -3.36
CA GLN A 14 17.45 14.88 -4.81
C GLN A 14 18.22 13.57 -5.04
N GLY A 15 17.66 12.62 -5.78
CA GLY A 15 18.21 11.25 -5.87
C GLY A 15 18.04 10.53 -4.53
N PHE A 16 19.06 9.86 -3.99
CA PHE A 16 19.06 9.31 -2.62
C PHE A 16 19.47 10.40 -1.59
N PRO A 17 18.94 10.41 -0.33
CA PRO A 17 19.29 11.45 0.65
C PRO A 17 20.75 11.39 1.08
N LYS A 18 21.31 12.52 1.47
CA LYS A 18 22.71 12.65 1.90
C LYS A 18 22.78 13.32 3.26
N ALA A 19 23.86 13.09 3.99
CA ALA A 19 24.11 13.77 5.27
C ALA A 19 24.13 15.31 5.14
N SER A 20 24.50 15.84 3.97
CA SER A 20 24.46 17.28 3.63
C SER A 20 23.06 17.88 3.65
N ASP A 21 22.02 17.06 3.46
CA ASP A 21 20.64 17.50 3.28
C ASP A 21 19.97 17.77 4.64
N PHE A 22 20.68 17.48 5.73
CA PHE A 22 20.27 17.67 7.12
C PHE A 22 21.18 18.68 7.81
N HIS A 23 20.65 19.39 8.81
CA HIS A 23 21.43 20.24 9.69
C HIS A 23 20.96 20.05 11.13
N LEU A 24 21.90 19.88 12.06
CA LEU A 24 21.61 19.82 13.50
C LEU A 24 21.61 21.24 14.07
N ARG A 25 20.45 21.68 14.55
CA ARG A 25 20.26 22.98 15.22
C ARG A 25 20.10 22.75 16.73
N GLU A 26 20.66 23.65 17.54
CA GLU A 26 20.32 23.77 18.96
C GLU A 26 19.46 25.01 19.18
N GLU A 27 18.38 24.87 19.95
CA GLU A 27 17.46 25.95 20.30
C GLU A 27 17.14 25.94 21.79
N THR A 28 17.16 27.11 22.44
CA THR A 28 16.81 27.22 23.86
C THR A 28 15.30 27.37 24.01
N LEU A 29 14.63 26.34 24.52
CA LEU A 29 13.18 26.34 24.71
C LEU A 29 12.75 27.22 25.90
N PRO A 30 11.63 27.96 25.78
CA PRO A 30 11.03 28.67 26.90
C PRO A 30 10.56 27.70 27.98
N GLN A 31 10.28 28.21 29.18
CA GLN A 31 9.53 27.43 30.16
C GLN A 31 8.07 27.24 29.68
N PRO A 32 7.48 26.04 29.87
CA PRO A 32 6.07 25.83 29.53
C PRO A 32 5.19 26.77 30.37
N LYS A 33 4.16 27.34 29.74
CA LYS A 33 3.16 28.20 30.38
C LYS A 33 1.94 27.39 30.82
N ASN A 34 0.96 28.03 31.45
CA ASN A 34 -0.32 27.39 31.79
C ASN A 34 -0.95 26.71 30.56
N GLY A 35 -1.42 25.47 30.71
CA GLY A 35 -1.93 24.63 29.62
C GLY A 35 -0.85 23.96 28.77
N GLN A 36 0.44 24.22 28.99
CA GLN A 36 1.53 23.63 28.21
C GLN A 36 2.30 22.55 28.97
N VAL A 37 2.99 21.70 28.21
CA VAL A 37 3.92 20.67 28.69
C VAL A 37 5.29 20.81 28.03
N LEU A 38 6.32 20.33 28.71
CA LEU A 38 7.65 20.10 28.16
C LEU A 38 7.88 18.59 28.02
N LEU A 39 8.23 18.18 26.82
CA LEU A 39 8.50 16.80 26.42
C LEU A 39 10.00 16.56 26.28
N GLU A 40 10.44 15.36 26.64
CA GLU A 40 11.75 14.78 26.33
C GLU A 40 11.53 13.55 25.44
N ALA A 41 12.18 13.49 24.27
CA ALA A 41 12.08 12.37 23.35
C ALA A 41 12.84 11.15 23.89
N VAL A 42 12.19 9.98 23.90
CA VAL A 42 12.77 8.70 24.32
C VAL A 42 13.10 7.83 23.10
N PHE A 43 12.14 7.75 22.17
CA PHE A 43 12.27 7.02 20.91
C PHE A 43 11.73 7.88 19.77
N LEU A 44 12.42 7.91 18.63
CA LEU A 44 11.95 8.56 17.40
C LEU A 44 11.73 7.54 16.29
N SER A 45 10.66 7.76 15.54
CA SER A 45 10.29 6.91 14.40
C SER A 45 11.13 7.26 13.17
N VAL A 46 11.57 6.24 12.45
CA VAL A 46 12.19 6.36 11.13
C VAL A 46 11.30 5.66 10.11
N ASP A 47 10.68 6.42 9.19
CA ASP A 47 9.64 5.91 8.28
C ASP A 47 9.83 6.33 6.82
N PRO A 48 9.46 5.48 5.84
CA PRO A 48 9.63 5.76 4.41
C PRO A 48 8.95 7.05 3.92
N TYR A 49 7.78 7.40 4.45
CA TYR A 49 6.99 8.55 3.99
C TYR A 49 7.71 9.90 4.20
N MET A 50 8.64 9.97 5.16
CA MET A 50 9.46 11.15 5.42
C MET A 50 10.26 11.56 4.18
N ARG A 51 10.54 10.61 3.28
CA ARG A 51 11.26 10.88 2.03
C ARG A 51 10.46 11.74 1.04
N PRO A 52 9.33 11.29 0.46
CA PRO A 52 8.58 12.11 -0.50
C PRO A 52 8.06 13.41 0.14
N TYR A 53 7.73 13.40 1.43
CA TYR A 53 7.19 14.57 2.12
C TYR A 53 8.18 15.72 2.28
N SER A 54 9.49 15.50 2.13
CA SER A 54 10.47 16.59 1.97
C SER A 54 10.04 17.58 0.90
N GLN A 55 9.57 17.11 -0.27
CA GLN A 55 9.19 18.00 -1.37
C GLN A 55 7.72 18.44 -1.34
N THR A 56 6.83 17.65 -0.75
CA THR A 56 5.37 17.92 -0.80
C THR A 56 4.78 18.58 0.44
N MET A 57 5.45 18.51 1.59
CA MET A 57 4.91 18.95 2.90
C MET A 57 5.86 19.83 3.71
N MET A 58 7.13 19.98 3.30
CA MET A 58 8.17 20.68 4.06
C MET A 58 8.79 21.83 3.27
N LYS A 59 9.56 22.68 3.96
CA LYS A 59 10.45 23.70 3.42
C LYS A 59 11.86 23.54 3.98
N GLU A 60 12.85 24.09 3.28
CA GLU A 60 14.21 24.21 3.82
C GLU A 60 14.20 25.08 5.09
N GLY A 61 14.84 24.60 6.15
CA GLY A 61 14.84 25.18 7.50
C GLY A 61 13.83 24.56 8.48
N ASP A 62 12.83 23.81 7.99
CA ASP A 62 11.85 23.12 8.84
C ASP A 62 12.52 21.97 9.62
N VAL A 63 12.03 21.68 10.82
CA VAL A 63 12.41 20.47 11.57
C VAL A 63 11.92 19.24 10.81
N MET A 64 12.78 18.23 10.65
CA MET A 64 12.45 16.96 9.99
C MET A 64 11.20 16.34 10.62
N ILE A 65 10.21 16.02 9.79
CA ILE A 65 8.96 15.43 10.25
C ILE A 65 9.15 14.01 10.80
N GLY A 66 8.27 13.62 11.73
CA GLY A 66 8.31 12.29 12.34
C GLY A 66 7.56 12.25 13.66
N SER A 67 7.20 11.04 14.06
CA SER A 67 6.59 10.74 15.36
C SER A 67 7.64 10.30 16.37
N GLN A 68 7.37 10.54 17.65
CA GLN A 68 8.22 10.11 18.75
C GLN A 68 7.41 9.66 19.97
N VAL A 69 7.95 8.69 20.72
CA VAL A 69 7.54 8.46 22.12
C VAL A 69 8.32 9.44 22.97
N ALA A 70 7.61 10.28 23.69
CA ALA A 70 8.19 11.27 24.57
C ALA A 70 7.65 11.14 25.99
N LYS A 71 8.49 11.49 26.96
CA LYS A 71 8.14 11.59 28.38
C LYS A 71 7.80 13.04 28.70
N VAL A 72 6.73 13.27 29.45
CA VAL A 72 6.42 14.60 30.00
C VAL A 72 7.34 14.86 31.18
N ILE A 73 8.25 15.83 31.06
CA ILE A 73 9.22 16.17 32.12
C ILE A 73 8.84 17.41 32.95
N GLN A 74 7.97 18.27 32.41
CA GLN A 74 7.34 19.38 33.13
C GLN A 74 5.94 19.61 32.55
N SER A 75 4.95 19.92 33.38
CA SER A 75 3.57 20.11 32.93
C SER A 75 2.84 21.18 33.73
N TYR A 76 2.10 22.02 33.01
CA TYR A 76 1.00 22.84 33.52
C TYR A 76 -0.31 22.50 32.80
N ASN A 77 -0.43 21.28 32.28
CA ASN A 77 -1.64 20.75 31.65
C ASN A 77 -2.09 19.47 32.40
N PRO A 78 -3.22 19.50 33.13
CA PRO A 78 -3.61 18.38 33.99
C PRO A 78 -3.94 17.08 33.22
N SER A 79 -4.21 17.17 31.91
CA SER A 79 -4.41 16.00 31.04
C SER A 79 -3.13 15.20 30.79
N PHE A 80 -1.96 15.80 31.05
CA PHE A 80 -0.64 15.26 30.76
C PHE A 80 0.27 15.44 31.99
N PRO A 81 0.13 14.61 33.04
CA PRO A 81 0.93 14.72 34.25
C PRO A 81 2.41 14.40 34.00
N VAL A 82 3.30 14.98 34.80
CA VAL A 82 4.74 14.70 34.74
C VAL A 82 5.00 13.21 34.95
N GLY A 83 5.87 12.64 34.11
CA GLY A 83 6.23 11.23 34.09
C GLY A 83 5.40 10.37 33.13
N CYS A 84 4.28 10.86 32.57
CA CYS A 84 3.53 10.09 31.57
C CYS A 84 4.26 10.05 30.22
N HIS A 85 3.95 9.02 29.42
CA HIS A 85 4.46 8.88 28.06
C HIS A 85 3.36 9.19 27.04
N VAL A 86 3.76 9.87 25.97
CA VAL A 86 2.90 10.28 24.85
C VAL A 86 3.55 9.92 23.53
N VAL A 87 2.74 9.63 22.51
CA VAL A 87 3.14 9.72 21.11
C VAL A 87 2.87 11.14 20.62
N SER A 88 3.84 11.76 19.97
CA SER A 88 3.78 13.13 19.46
C SER A 88 4.37 13.21 18.05
N ASP A 89 3.71 13.93 17.15
CA ASP A 89 4.15 14.15 15.76
C ASP A 89 5.03 15.43 15.62
N CYS A 90 5.84 15.75 16.63
CA CYS A 90 6.59 17.01 16.67
C CYS A 90 7.89 17.00 15.85
N GLY A 91 8.20 15.93 15.11
CA GLY A 91 9.42 15.82 14.32
C GLY A 91 10.68 15.51 15.13
N TRP A 92 11.81 15.47 14.43
CA TRP A 92 13.11 15.03 14.95
C TRP A 92 13.72 16.09 15.89
N ARG A 93 13.29 16.09 17.15
CA ARG A 93 13.84 16.95 18.21
C ARG A 93 13.94 16.24 19.54
N SER A 94 14.96 16.55 20.31
CA SER A 94 15.19 15.99 21.65
C SER A 94 14.16 16.48 22.68
N HIS A 95 13.71 17.73 22.58
CA HIS A 95 12.76 18.33 23.51
C HIS A 95 11.74 19.21 22.79
N TRP A 96 10.53 19.34 23.35
CA TRP A 96 9.47 20.19 22.79
C TRP A 96 8.56 20.81 23.84
N VAL A 97 8.11 22.05 23.61
CA VAL A 97 7.03 22.66 24.40
C VAL A 97 5.78 22.77 23.53
N CYS A 98 4.66 22.20 23.99
CA CYS A 98 3.37 22.26 23.29
C CYS A 98 2.20 22.41 24.28
N ASP A 99 1.01 22.71 23.77
CA ASP A 99 -0.25 22.86 24.52
C ASP A 99 -0.99 21.52 24.79
N GLY A 100 -0.46 20.41 24.26
CA GLY A 100 -1.06 19.08 24.38
C GLY A 100 -2.07 18.71 23.29
N ALA A 101 -2.40 19.60 22.35
CA ALA A 101 -3.46 19.37 21.36
C ALA A 101 -3.18 18.19 20.40
N GLU A 102 -1.90 17.94 20.08
CA GLU A 102 -1.45 16.88 19.17
C GLU A 102 -0.75 15.72 19.90
N LEU A 103 -0.97 15.58 21.21
CA LEU A 103 -0.42 14.48 21.99
C LEU A 103 -1.42 13.35 22.12
N THR A 104 -1.00 12.14 21.77
CA THR A 104 -1.73 10.91 22.03
C THR A 104 -1.13 10.25 23.28
N PRO A 105 -1.83 10.16 24.42
CA PRO A 105 -1.35 9.38 25.55
C PRO A 105 -1.04 7.95 25.14
N VAL A 106 0.09 7.40 25.60
CA VAL A 106 0.28 5.95 25.59
C VAL A 106 -0.82 5.33 26.46
N LEU A 107 -1.29 4.14 26.07
CA LEU A 107 -2.37 3.45 26.79
C LEU A 107 -2.00 3.30 28.29
N PRO A 108 -2.90 3.65 29.24
CA PRO A 108 -2.58 3.61 30.66
C PRO A 108 -2.37 2.19 31.20
N ASP A 109 -2.89 1.20 30.47
CA ASP A 109 -2.78 -0.24 30.66
C ASP A 109 -1.66 -0.88 29.81
N TRP A 110 -0.66 -0.10 29.38
CA TRP A 110 0.49 -0.61 28.63
C TRP A 110 1.29 -1.67 29.44
N PRO A 111 1.42 -2.92 28.97
CA PRO A 111 2.09 -3.98 29.73
C PRO A 111 3.57 -3.69 29.95
N GLN A 112 4.06 -3.94 31.16
CA GLN A 112 5.43 -3.61 31.58
C GLN A 112 6.51 -4.29 30.74
N ASP A 113 6.25 -5.50 30.26
CA ASP A 113 7.19 -6.30 29.46
C ASP A 113 7.16 -5.96 27.95
N ILE A 114 6.28 -5.06 27.50
CA ILE A 114 6.20 -4.61 26.10
C ILE A 114 6.99 -3.29 25.96
N PRO A 115 8.02 -3.21 25.11
CA PRO A 115 8.78 -1.97 24.87
C PRO A 115 7.90 -0.82 24.38
N LEU A 116 7.99 0.35 25.04
CA LEU A 116 7.24 1.56 24.68
C LEU A 116 7.49 2.04 23.23
N SER A 117 8.66 1.74 22.67
CA SER A 117 9.02 1.98 21.26
C SER A 117 8.00 1.42 20.26
N LEU A 118 7.32 0.33 20.61
CA LEU A 118 6.30 -0.32 19.78
C LEU A 118 5.04 0.54 19.56
N ALA A 119 4.86 1.62 20.33
CA ALA A 119 3.87 2.67 20.06
C ALA A 119 4.16 3.45 18.75
N LEU A 120 5.38 3.36 18.21
CA LEU A 120 5.77 3.86 16.88
C LEU A 120 5.70 2.76 15.80
N GLY A 121 5.39 1.52 16.17
CA GLY A 121 5.50 0.33 15.33
C GLY A 121 4.23 -0.50 15.30
N ALA A 122 4.30 -1.73 15.80
CA ALA A 122 3.23 -2.72 15.70
C ALA A 122 1.99 -2.39 16.55
N ILE A 123 2.13 -1.58 17.61
CA ILE A 123 1.02 -1.00 18.40
C ILE A 123 1.00 0.52 18.16
N GLY A 124 1.22 0.93 16.91
CA GLY A 124 1.32 2.32 16.48
C GLY A 124 0.78 2.52 15.07
N MET A 125 1.16 3.64 14.44
CA MET A 125 0.76 3.98 13.07
C MET A 125 1.06 2.85 12.04
N PRO A 126 2.23 2.18 12.05
CA PRO A 126 2.47 1.04 11.16
C PRO A 126 1.53 -0.15 11.37
N GLY A 127 1.25 -0.51 12.62
CA GLY A 127 0.30 -1.59 12.96
C GLY A 127 -1.15 -1.27 12.55
N LEU A 128 -1.58 -0.01 12.75
CA LEU A 128 -2.87 0.48 12.25
C LEU A 128 -2.95 0.45 10.72
N THR A 129 -1.85 0.78 10.04
CA THR A 129 -1.75 0.75 8.57
C THR A 129 -1.87 -0.68 8.06
N ALA A 130 -1.20 -1.64 8.69
CA ALA A 130 -1.35 -3.07 8.41
C ALA A 130 -2.81 -3.54 8.60
N LEU A 131 -3.42 -3.21 9.73
CA LEU A 131 -4.78 -3.65 10.06
C LEU A 131 -5.83 -3.10 9.08
N TYR A 132 -5.83 -1.79 8.80
CA TYR A 132 -6.83 -1.20 7.91
C TYR A 132 -6.61 -1.57 6.44
N GLY A 133 -5.35 -1.69 5.98
CA GLY A 133 -5.08 -2.19 4.63
C GLY A 133 -5.61 -3.61 4.41
N LEU A 134 -5.63 -4.44 5.46
CA LEU A 134 -6.21 -5.80 5.39
C LEU A 134 -7.73 -5.84 5.56
N GLU A 135 -8.26 -5.20 6.62
CA GLU A 135 -9.68 -5.34 6.99
C GLU A 135 -10.60 -4.40 6.21
N GLU A 136 -10.14 -3.21 5.82
CA GLU A 136 -10.98 -2.18 5.16
C GLU A 136 -10.67 -2.04 3.66
N VAL A 137 -9.45 -2.37 3.21
CA VAL A 137 -9.04 -2.22 1.79
C VAL A 137 -9.00 -3.58 1.07
N CYS A 138 -8.26 -4.57 1.56
CA CYS A 138 -8.27 -5.92 0.98
C CYS A 138 -9.52 -6.74 1.36
N GLU A 139 -10.22 -6.39 2.44
CA GLU A 139 -11.38 -7.13 2.98
C GLU A 139 -11.11 -8.65 3.05
N ILE A 140 -9.95 -9.01 3.63
CA ILE A 140 -9.43 -10.39 3.57
C ILE A 140 -10.36 -11.43 4.18
N LYS A 141 -10.42 -12.61 3.56
CA LYS A 141 -11.24 -13.75 3.98
C LYS A 141 -10.37 -14.95 4.32
N LYS A 142 -10.86 -15.80 5.22
CA LYS A 142 -10.22 -17.07 5.57
C LYS A 142 -10.06 -17.94 4.32
N GLY A 143 -8.87 -18.53 4.14
CA GLY A 143 -8.52 -19.36 2.98
C GLY A 143 -7.98 -18.60 1.77
N GLU A 144 -8.07 -17.27 1.73
CA GLU A 144 -7.48 -16.45 0.65
C GLU A 144 -5.94 -16.46 0.72
N THR A 145 -5.30 -16.31 -0.45
CA THR A 145 -3.84 -16.17 -0.58
C THR A 145 -3.45 -14.69 -0.70
N LEU A 146 -2.70 -14.21 0.29
CA LEU A 146 -2.17 -12.85 0.37
C LEU A 146 -0.69 -12.81 -0.03
N LEU A 147 -0.33 -11.92 -0.95
CA LEU A 147 1.06 -11.49 -1.15
C LEU A 147 1.38 -10.26 -0.30
N VAL A 148 2.57 -10.23 0.29
CA VAL A 148 3.14 -9.05 0.96
C VAL A 148 4.55 -8.82 0.44
N ASN A 149 4.82 -7.66 -0.15
CA ASN A 149 6.18 -7.24 -0.47
C ASN A 149 6.74 -6.31 0.62
N ALA A 150 8.08 -6.16 0.65
CA ALA A 150 8.80 -5.60 1.80
C ALA A 150 8.36 -6.24 3.15
N ALA A 151 8.06 -7.54 3.12
CA ALA A 151 7.33 -8.21 4.19
C ALA A 151 8.07 -8.18 5.54
N ALA A 152 9.40 -8.15 5.55
CA ALA A 152 10.18 -8.05 6.79
C ALA A 152 10.24 -6.63 7.40
N GLY A 153 9.55 -5.64 6.82
CA GLY A 153 9.47 -4.28 7.35
C GLY A 153 8.40 -4.08 8.42
N ALA A 154 8.30 -2.85 8.94
CA ALA A 154 7.39 -2.47 10.02
C ALA A 154 5.91 -2.80 9.75
N VAL A 155 5.41 -2.47 8.56
CA VAL A 155 4.01 -2.74 8.17
C VAL A 155 3.88 -4.20 7.73
N GLY A 156 4.71 -4.65 6.78
CA GLY A 156 4.60 -5.98 6.16
C GLY A 156 4.63 -7.16 7.14
N SER A 157 5.41 -7.06 8.22
CA SER A 157 5.54 -8.15 9.19
C SER A 157 4.29 -8.29 10.06
N VAL A 158 3.64 -7.17 10.36
CA VAL A 158 2.33 -7.13 11.04
C VAL A 158 1.22 -7.58 10.09
N VAL A 159 1.25 -7.16 8.82
CA VAL A 159 0.29 -7.59 7.79
C VAL A 159 0.24 -9.12 7.69
N GLY A 160 1.39 -9.77 7.53
CA GLY A 160 1.42 -11.23 7.41
C GLY A 160 0.83 -11.93 8.63
N GLN A 161 1.22 -11.53 9.83
CA GLN A 161 0.71 -12.13 11.08
C GLN A 161 -0.80 -11.91 11.27
N ILE A 162 -1.33 -10.72 10.97
CA ILE A 162 -2.79 -10.48 11.02
C ILE A 162 -3.50 -11.40 10.01
N ALA A 163 -2.96 -11.57 8.80
CA ALA A 163 -3.53 -12.47 7.81
C ALA A 163 -3.45 -13.96 8.25
N LYS A 164 -2.37 -14.39 8.92
CA LYS A 164 -2.29 -15.71 9.56
C LYS A 164 -3.33 -15.88 10.67
N ILE A 165 -3.52 -14.89 11.55
CA ILE A 165 -4.58 -14.87 12.58
C ILE A 165 -5.98 -15.00 11.96
N LYS A 166 -6.20 -14.44 10.77
CA LYS A 166 -7.45 -14.53 10.00
C LYS A 166 -7.59 -15.83 9.19
N GLY A 167 -6.58 -16.70 9.20
CA GLY A 167 -6.59 -17.97 8.50
C GLY A 167 -6.38 -17.87 6.99
N CYS A 168 -5.63 -16.87 6.52
CA CYS A 168 -5.15 -16.77 5.14
C CYS A 168 -3.86 -17.58 4.93
N ARG A 169 -3.57 -17.92 3.67
CA ARG A 169 -2.21 -18.27 3.21
C ARG A 169 -1.45 -16.98 2.93
N VAL A 170 -0.21 -16.86 3.37
CA VAL A 170 0.59 -15.65 3.27
C VAL A 170 1.92 -15.95 2.58
N VAL A 171 2.17 -15.26 1.47
CA VAL A 171 3.43 -15.24 0.74
C VAL A 171 4.13 -13.91 1.02
N GLY A 172 5.41 -13.97 1.39
CA GLY A 172 6.23 -12.81 1.67
C GLY A 172 7.47 -12.72 0.78
N CYS A 173 7.95 -11.52 0.49
CA CYS A 173 9.29 -11.33 -0.03
C CYS A 173 10.10 -10.29 0.76
N ALA A 174 11.41 -10.49 0.80
CA ALA A 174 12.36 -9.58 1.43
C ALA A 174 13.68 -9.53 0.63
N GLY A 175 14.58 -8.61 1.00
CA GLY A 175 15.81 -8.36 0.24
C GLY A 175 17.08 -9.03 0.77
N THR A 176 16.98 -9.89 1.79
CA THR A 176 18.10 -10.67 2.36
C THR A 176 17.58 -12.00 2.94
N ASP A 177 18.44 -13.01 3.03
CA ASP A 177 18.04 -14.35 3.50
C ASP A 177 17.80 -14.39 5.03
N THR A 178 18.46 -13.50 5.78
CA THR A 178 18.13 -13.24 7.20
C THR A 178 16.68 -12.77 7.36
N LYS A 179 16.22 -11.88 6.47
CA LYS A 179 14.83 -11.40 6.47
C LYS A 179 13.85 -12.46 5.99
N VAL A 180 14.26 -13.33 5.07
CA VAL A 180 13.47 -14.52 4.68
C VAL A 180 13.28 -15.46 5.86
N SER A 181 14.34 -15.69 6.65
CA SER A 181 14.32 -16.56 7.84
C SER A 181 13.40 -15.99 8.92
N TYR A 182 13.55 -14.70 9.25
CA TYR A 182 12.64 -13.98 10.17
C TYR A 182 11.17 -14.09 9.76
N LEU A 183 10.84 -14.00 8.46
CA LEU A 183 9.46 -14.14 8.00
C LEU A 183 8.90 -15.57 8.16
N LYS A 184 9.74 -16.59 8.01
CA LYS A 184 9.37 -17.99 8.31
C LYS A 184 9.09 -18.17 9.80
N GLU A 185 9.88 -17.56 10.69
CA GLU A 185 9.64 -17.54 12.14
C GLU A 185 8.32 -16.85 12.52
N LEU A 186 7.90 -15.81 11.76
CA LEU A 186 6.60 -15.18 11.89
C LEU A 186 5.42 -15.99 11.28
N GLY A 187 5.68 -17.19 10.74
CA GLY A 187 4.64 -18.09 10.24
C GLY A 187 4.12 -17.78 8.83
N PHE A 188 4.89 -17.08 7.99
CA PHE A 188 4.58 -16.97 6.55
C PHE A 188 4.70 -18.34 5.87
N ASP A 189 3.75 -18.70 4.99
CA ASP A 189 3.67 -20.02 4.39
C ASP A 189 4.70 -20.24 3.26
N GLN A 190 5.06 -19.17 2.55
CA GLN A 190 6.14 -19.15 1.55
C GLN A 190 6.88 -17.81 1.63
N VAL A 191 8.21 -17.87 1.55
CA VAL A 191 9.05 -16.67 1.60
C VAL A 191 10.28 -16.83 0.70
N PHE A 192 10.54 -15.82 -0.13
CA PHE A 192 11.71 -15.78 -1.01
C PHE A 192 12.46 -14.44 -0.93
N ASN A 193 13.75 -14.46 -1.30
CA ASN A 193 14.57 -13.26 -1.40
C ASN A 193 14.51 -12.72 -2.83
N TYR A 194 13.92 -11.54 -3.02
CA TYR A 194 13.70 -10.99 -4.36
C TYR A 194 14.99 -10.50 -5.05
N LYS A 195 16.10 -10.35 -4.30
CA LYS A 195 17.40 -9.92 -4.85
C LYS A 195 18.24 -11.08 -5.38
N THR A 196 18.02 -12.30 -4.88
CA THR A 196 18.75 -13.52 -5.29
C THR A 196 17.93 -14.46 -6.18
N ALA A 197 16.61 -14.24 -6.27
CA ALA A 197 15.74 -14.94 -7.22
C ALA A 197 16.14 -14.66 -8.68
N THR A 198 16.38 -15.72 -9.47
CA THR A 198 16.70 -15.65 -10.90
C THR A 198 15.57 -14.98 -11.71
N SER A 199 14.32 -15.26 -11.35
CA SER A 199 13.13 -14.65 -11.93
C SER A 199 12.10 -14.36 -10.86
N LEU A 200 11.76 -13.07 -10.69
CA LEU A 200 10.68 -12.66 -9.80
C LEU A 200 9.33 -13.26 -10.22
N GLU A 201 9.10 -13.43 -11.52
CA GLU A 201 7.83 -13.97 -12.01
C GLU A 201 7.66 -15.44 -11.61
N GLU A 202 8.72 -16.24 -11.76
CA GLU A 202 8.72 -17.66 -11.42
C GLU A 202 8.62 -17.85 -9.90
N SER A 203 9.41 -17.11 -9.10
CA SER A 203 9.31 -17.19 -7.63
C SER A 203 7.92 -16.84 -7.09
N LEU A 204 7.24 -15.86 -7.69
CA LEU A 204 5.85 -15.53 -7.35
C LEU A 204 4.88 -16.65 -7.78
N ARG A 205 5.11 -17.28 -8.93
CA ARG A 205 4.26 -18.36 -9.47
C ARG A 205 4.41 -19.65 -8.66
N GLU A 206 5.63 -19.99 -8.24
CA GLU A 206 5.93 -21.15 -7.39
C GLU A 206 5.36 -20.99 -5.98
N ALA A 207 5.45 -19.79 -5.39
CA ALA A 207 4.92 -19.53 -4.06
C ALA A 207 3.39 -19.59 -3.99
N ALA A 208 2.69 -19.26 -5.09
CA ALA A 208 1.24 -19.40 -5.22
C ALA A 208 0.82 -19.80 -6.65
N PRO A 209 0.84 -21.10 -7.00
CA PRO A 209 0.52 -21.57 -8.36
C PRO A 209 -0.90 -21.27 -8.85
N HIS A 210 -1.82 -20.96 -7.93
CA HIS A 210 -3.20 -20.57 -8.21
C HIS A 210 -3.43 -19.04 -8.15
N GLY A 211 -2.35 -18.25 -8.02
CA GLY A 211 -2.37 -16.80 -7.94
C GLY A 211 -2.76 -16.23 -6.57
N TYR A 212 -2.90 -14.90 -6.53
CA TYR A 212 -3.12 -14.12 -5.31
C TYR A 212 -4.51 -13.49 -5.25
N ASP A 213 -5.28 -13.75 -4.19
CA ASP A 213 -6.58 -13.11 -3.93
C ASP A 213 -6.42 -11.68 -3.41
N CYS A 214 -5.34 -11.44 -2.65
CA CYS A 214 -5.01 -10.15 -2.08
C CYS A 214 -3.51 -9.84 -2.25
N TYR A 215 -3.19 -8.56 -2.37
CA TYR A 215 -1.82 -8.06 -2.42
C TYR A 215 -1.68 -6.78 -1.61
N PHE A 216 -0.79 -6.82 -0.62
CA PHE A 216 -0.42 -5.66 0.18
C PHE A 216 0.86 -5.03 -0.42
N GLU A 217 0.69 -3.89 -1.06
CA GLU A 217 1.71 -3.23 -1.89
C GLU A 217 2.42 -2.10 -1.11
N ASN A 218 3.71 -2.29 -0.84
CA ASN A 218 4.59 -1.36 -0.15
C ASN A 218 5.73 -0.81 -1.03
N VAL A 219 6.00 -1.41 -2.20
CA VAL A 219 7.22 -1.22 -2.99
C VAL A 219 6.98 -0.45 -4.29
N GLY A 220 5.97 -0.80 -5.06
CA GLY A 220 5.69 -0.16 -6.35
C GLY A 220 6.56 -0.65 -7.52
N GLY A 221 6.55 0.12 -8.61
CA GLY A 221 7.44 -0.02 -9.76
C GLY A 221 7.34 -1.37 -10.50
N LYS A 222 8.51 -1.88 -10.93
CA LYS A 222 8.62 -3.15 -11.65
C LYS A 222 8.06 -4.33 -10.86
N PHE A 223 8.14 -4.33 -9.51
CA PHE A 223 7.64 -5.42 -8.69
C PHE A 223 6.12 -5.57 -8.86
N SER A 224 5.36 -4.46 -8.72
CA SER A 224 3.90 -4.44 -8.93
C SER A 224 3.51 -5.00 -10.30
N SER A 225 4.25 -4.58 -11.34
CA SER A 225 3.99 -4.96 -12.73
C SER A 225 4.07 -6.47 -12.97
N VAL A 226 4.96 -7.17 -12.26
CA VAL A 226 5.12 -8.64 -12.34
C VAL A 226 4.05 -9.38 -11.52
N VAL A 227 3.49 -8.74 -10.49
CA VAL A 227 2.38 -9.30 -9.68
C VAL A 227 1.04 -9.22 -10.39
N MET A 228 0.74 -8.13 -11.13
CA MET A 228 -0.57 -7.93 -11.80
C MET A 228 -1.10 -9.14 -12.61
N PRO A 229 -0.33 -9.81 -13.49
CA PRO A 229 -0.82 -10.99 -14.21
C PRO A 229 -1.11 -12.20 -13.29
N GLN A 230 -0.51 -12.25 -12.10
CA GLN A 230 -0.59 -13.35 -11.13
C GLN A 230 -1.71 -13.16 -10.08
N MET A 231 -2.39 -12.01 -10.08
CA MET A 231 -3.61 -11.82 -9.30
C MET A 231 -4.70 -12.79 -9.77
N ARG A 232 -5.55 -13.24 -8.85
CA ARG A 232 -6.77 -14.00 -9.14
C ARG A 232 -7.87 -13.06 -9.62
N GLU A 233 -8.92 -13.63 -10.21
CA GLU A 233 -10.14 -12.88 -10.49
C GLU A 233 -10.71 -12.29 -9.19
N TYR A 234 -11.25 -11.08 -9.26
CA TYR A 234 -11.74 -10.30 -8.11
C TYR A 234 -10.65 -10.00 -7.05
N GLY A 235 -9.38 -10.06 -7.45
CA GLY A 235 -8.23 -9.77 -6.61
C GLY A 235 -8.21 -8.32 -6.10
N ARG A 236 -7.80 -8.12 -4.84
CA ARG A 236 -7.77 -6.81 -4.18
C ARG A 236 -6.35 -6.38 -3.81
N ILE A 237 -5.97 -5.17 -4.19
CA ILE A 237 -4.63 -4.61 -3.99
C ILE A 237 -4.74 -3.38 -3.07
N ALA A 238 -4.17 -3.49 -1.87
CA ALA A 238 -4.05 -2.36 -0.94
C ALA A 238 -2.71 -1.65 -1.20
N VAL A 239 -2.77 -0.48 -1.82
CA VAL A 239 -1.59 0.34 -2.12
C VAL A 239 -1.23 1.17 -0.89
N CYS A 240 -0.37 0.61 -0.05
CA CYS A 240 0.14 1.22 1.17
C CYS A 240 1.35 2.13 0.91
N GLY A 241 2.20 1.76 -0.05
CA GLY A 241 3.46 2.46 -0.30
C GLY A 241 4.08 2.12 -1.64
N SER A 242 5.14 2.86 -1.97
CA SER A 242 5.83 2.75 -3.26
C SER A 242 7.33 3.07 -3.11
N ILE A 243 7.97 2.47 -2.09
CA ILE A 243 9.32 2.85 -1.66
C ILE A 243 10.40 2.72 -2.74
N SER A 244 10.23 1.86 -3.76
CA SER A 244 11.20 1.76 -4.85
C SER A 244 11.25 3.00 -5.74
N MET A 245 10.25 3.88 -5.67
CA MET A 245 10.15 5.08 -6.49
C MET A 245 10.53 6.37 -5.72
N TYR A 246 10.78 6.29 -4.41
CA TYR A 246 10.95 7.49 -3.55
C TYR A 246 12.29 8.22 -3.73
N ASN A 247 13.28 7.57 -4.35
CA ASN A 247 14.61 8.13 -4.61
C ASN A 247 14.86 8.42 -6.09
N ASP A 248 13.86 8.20 -6.96
CA ASP A 248 14.01 8.40 -8.40
C ASP A 248 14.00 9.89 -8.76
N THR A 249 14.94 10.31 -9.60
CA THR A 249 14.96 11.64 -10.22
C THR A 249 14.13 11.72 -11.50
N THR A 250 13.76 10.56 -12.06
CA THR A 250 12.93 10.44 -13.28
C THR A 250 11.84 9.40 -13.04
N PRO A 251 10.55 9.71 -13.30
CA PRO A 251 9.45 8.75 -13.11
C PRO A 251 9.70 7.43 -13.85
N GLN A 252 9.50 6.30 -13.16
CA GLN A 252 9.60 4.98 -13.79
C GLN A 252 8.52 4.78 -14.85
N THR A 253 8.88 4.08 -15.93
CA THR A 253 7.93 3.58 -16.93
C THR A 253 7.69 2.09 -16.73
N GLY A 254 6.51 1.61 -17.12
CA GLY A 254 6.12 0.21 -16.94
C GLY A 254 4.91 -0.17 -17.81
N PRO A 255 4.56 -1.46 -17.87
CA PRO A 255 3.41 -1.93 -18.63
C PRO A 255 2.10 -1.38 -18.06
N TYR A 256 1.16 -1.04 -18.95
CA TYR A 256 -0.17 -0.59 -18.53
C TYR A 256 -0.97 -1.71 -17.87
N VAL A 257 -1.49 -1.44 -16.68
CA VAL A 257 -2.22 -2.44 -15.87
C VAL A 257 -3.66 -2.71 -16.34
N HIS A 258 -4.21 -1.86 -17.22
CA HIS A 258 -5.63 -1.84 -17.61
C HIS A 258 -6.17 -3.21 -18.06
N THR A 259 -5.41 -3.96 -18.88
CA THR A 259 -5.80 -5.29 -19.34
C THR A 259 -6.06 -6.25 -18.18
N TYR A 260 -5.18 -6.28 -17.18
CA TYR A 260 -5.35 -7.11 -15.99
C TYR A 260 -6.50 -6.63 -15.11
N MET A 261 -6.62 -5.31 -14.91
CA MET A 261 -7.71 -4.71 -14.13
C MET A 261 -9.08 -5.07 -14.71
N ILE A 262 -9.24 -4.98 -16.03
CA ILE A 262 -10.50 -5.29 -16.74
C ILE A 262 -10.80 -6.78 -16.69
N PHE A 263 -9.91 -7.63 -17.22
CA PHE A 263 -10.23 -9.05 -17.42
C PHE A 263 -10.24 -9.87 -16.12
N LYS A 264 -9.46 -9.49 -15.09
CA LYS A 264 -9.52 -10.11 -13.77
C LYS A 264 -10.43 -9.35 -12.79
N GLN A 265 -11.10 -8.27 -13.20
CA GLN A 265 -12.01 -7.47 -12.37
C GLN A 265 -11.39 -7.05 -11.03
N LEU A 266 -10.15 -6.56 -11.08
CA LEU A 266 -9.36 -6.25 -9.87
C LEU A 266 -9.81 -4.93 -9.23
N ARG A 267 -9.68 -4.83 -7.91
CA ARG A 267 -9.67 -3.54 -7.19
C ARG A 267 -8.25 -3.19 -6.78
N MET A 268 -7.81 -1.97 -7.10
CA MET A 268 -6.54 -1.40 -6.63
C MET A 268 -6.84 -0.07 -5.95
N GLU A 269 -6.56 0.03 -4.66
CA GLU A 269 -6.97 1.17 -3.84
C GLU A 269 -5.82 1.66 -2.95
N GLY A 270 -5.51 2.96 -3.05
CA GLY A 270 -4.61 3.66 -2.14
C GLY A 270 -5.32 4.14 -0.87
N PHE A 271 -4.62 4.08 0.26
CA PHE A 271 -5.19 4.48 1.54
C PHE A 271 -4.18 5.20 2.45
N LEU A 272 -4.72 5.95 3.41
CA LEU A 272 -3.98 6.50 4.53
C LEU A 272 -4.70 6.06 5.80
N CYS A 273 -3.97 5.51 6.78
CA CYS A 273 -4.56 4.99 8.03
C CYS A 273 -5.31 6.06 8.85
N ALA A 274 -5.02 7.34 8.62
CA ALA A 274 -5.74 8.49 9.16
C ALA A 274 -7.23 8.54 8.74
N ARG A 275 -7.62 7.92 7.61
CA ARG A 275 -9.02 7.80 7.16
C ARG A 275 -9.93 7.17 8.24
N TRP A 276 -9.36 6.33 9.10
CA TRP A 276 -10.06 5.63 10.19
C TRP A 276 -9.64 6.10 11.58
N LYS A 277 -9.26 7.38 11.76
CA LYS A 277 -8.84 7.96 13.06
C LYS A 277 -9.81 7.66 14.21
N ASN A 278 -11.12 7.64 13.93
CA ASN A 278 -12.17 7.28 14.88
C ASN A 278 -12.10 5.83 15.40
N LYS A 279 -11.49 4.90 14.66
CA LYS A 279 -11.28 3.49 15.05
C LYS A 279 -9.94 3.26 15.79
N HIS A 280 -9.01 4.21 15.77
CA HIS A 280 -7.61 4.02 16.22
C HIS A 280 -7.50 3.41 17.62
N GLN A 281 -8.16 3.97 18.64
CA GLN A 281 -8.03 3.48 20.01
C GLN A 281 -8.48 2.02 20.17
N GLN A 282 -9.56 1.61 19.52
CA GLN A 282 -10.05 0.23 19.53
C GLN A 282 -9.08 -0.71 18.81
N SER A 283 -8.57 -0.29 17.66
CA SER A 283 -7.61 -1.05 16.86
C SER A 283 -6.26 -1.23 17.56
N LEU A 284 -5.74 -0.21 18.24
CA LEU A 284 -4.52 -0.30 19.04
C LEU A 284 -4.67 -1.31 20.19
N ARG A 285 -5.82 -1.33 20.89
CA ARG A 285 -6.10 -2.34 21.91
C ARG A 285 -6.14 -3.76 21.33
N ARG A 286 -6.65 -3.97 20.11
CA ARG A 286 -6.63 -5.28 19.43
C ARG A 286 -5.20 -5.72 19.11
N LEU A 287 -4.36 -4.81 18.61
CA LEU A 287 -2.94 -5.09 18.31
C LEU A 287 -2.15 -5.42 19.59
N MET A 288 -2.38 -4.67 20.67
CA MET A 288 -1.79 -4.92 21.99
C MET A 288 -2.24 -6.26 22.58
N ALA A 289 -3.53 -6.62 22.46
CA ALA A 289 -4.04 -7.91 22.91
C ALA A 289 -3.35 -9.07 22.18
N TRP A 290 -3.25 -9.03 20.84
CA TRP A 290 -2.53 -10.06 20.08
C TRP A 290 -1.04 -10.13 20.42
N MET A 291 -0.41 -9.02 20.78
CA MET A 291 0.98 -9.02 21.24
C MET A 291 1.14 -9.68 22.61
N THR A 292 0.26 -9.34 23.56
CA THR A 292 0.22 -9.93 24.90
C THR A 292 -0.11 -11.44 24.86
N GLU A 293 -0.97 -11.85 23.92
CA GLU A 293 -1.30 -13.25 23.62
C GLU A 293 -0.17 -14.00 22.85
N GLY A 294 0.93 -13.32 22.50
CA GLY A 294 2.05 -13.90 21.74
C GLY A 294 1.75 -14.24 20.27
N LYS A 295 0.56 -13.83 19.77
CA LYS A 295 0.09 -14.01 18.38
C LYS A 295 0.65 -12.98 17.41
N LEU A 296 1.11 -11.84 17.93
CA LEU A 296 1.80 -10.80 17.18
C LEU A 296 3.19 -10.56 17.79
N ARG A 297 4.23 -10.69 16.97
CA ARG A 297 5.63 -10.47 17.32
C ARG A 297 6.25 -9.48 16.35
N CYS A 298 7.26 -8.74 16.77
CA CYS A 298 7.91 -7.75 15.92
C CYS A 298 9.33 -7.46 16.40
N ASN A 299 10.27 -7.47 15.46
CA ASN A 299 11.61 -6.96 15.69
C ASN A 299 11.64 -5.44 15.50
N GLU A 300 12.50 -4.77 16.28
CA GLU A 300 12.87 -3.37 16.08
C GLU A 300 14.36 -3.30 15.75
N HIS A 301 14.69 -2.53 14.72
CA HIS A 301 16.05 -2.16 14.39
C HIS A 301 16.34 -0.82 15.08
N ILE A 302 16.95 -0.91 16.26
CA ILE A 302 17.20 0.24 17.14
C ILE A 302 18.58 0.82 16.84
N THR A 303 18.61 2.06 16.38
CA THR A 303 19.84 2.88 16.36
C THR A 303 19.93 3.68 17.66
N ILE A 304 21.10 3.73 18.29
CA ILE A 304 21.33 4.49 19.53
C ILE A 304 21.84 5.89 19.20
N GLY A 305 21.37 6.89 19.94
CA GLY A 305 21.85 8.28 19.90
C GLY A 305 21.10 9.18 18.90
N PHE A 306 20.56 10.30 19.39
CA PHE A 306 19.82 11.29 18.56
C PHE A 306 20.62 11.85 17.37
N ASN A 307 21.96 11.90 17.47
CA ASN A 307 22.81 12.36 16.37
C ASN A 307 22.77 11.42 15.15
N ASN A 308 22.34 10.17 15.32
CA ASN A 308 22.29 9.17 14.26
C ASN A 308 20.97 9.15 13.47
N MET A 309 20.02 10.07 13.74
CA MET A 309 18.75 10.16 13.00
C MET A 309 18.90 10.15 11.46
N PRO A 310 19.79 10.97 10.83
CA PRO A 310 19.97 10.93 9.37
C PRO A 310 20.52 9.60 8.88
N ALA A 311 21.45 8.98 9.62
CA ALA A 311 22.05 7.70 9.26
C ALA A 311 21.03 6.56 9.31
N ALA A 312 20.22 6.51 10.38
CA ALA A 312 19.13 5.54 10.52
C ALA A 312 18.10 5.66 9.39
N PHE A 313 17.75 6.89 9.00
CA PHE A 313 16.84 7.14 7.88
C PHE A 313 17.42 6.72 6.53
N MET A 314 18.69 7.02 6.25
CA MET A 314 19.36 6.56 5.03
C MET A 314 19.44 5.02 4.98
N GLY A 315 19.89 4.37 6.06
CA GLY A 315 19.98 2.90 6.11
C GLY A 315 18.63 2.20 5.96
N MET A 316 17.56 2.77 6.52
CA MET A 316 16.20 2.28 6.32
C MET A 316 15.77 2.33 4.84
N LEU A 317 16.12 3.39 4.10
CA LEU A 317 15.84 3.50 2.66
C LEU A 317 16.69 2.54 1.79
N GLN A 318 17.86 2.10 2.27
CA GLN A 318 18.66 1.04 1.63
C GLN A 318 18.14 -0.37 1.97
N GLY A 319 17.33 -0.46 3.03
CA GLY A 319 16.77 -1.70 3.53
C GLY A 319 17.70 -2.45 4.47
N ASP A 320 18.47 -1.75 5.30
CA ASP A 320 19.34 -2.35 6.32
C ASP A 320 18.52 -2.87 7.52
N ASN A 321 17.42 -2.19 7.87
CA ASN A 321 16.58 -2.54 8.99
C ASN A 321 15.80 -3.85 8.76
N THR A 322 15.78 -4.73 9.77
CA THR A 322 14.77 -5.81 9.86
C THR A 322 13.74 -5.41 10.91
N GLY A 323 12.46 -5.47 10.57
CA GLY A 323 11.39 -4.91 11.40
C GLY A 323 11.33 -3.38 11.37
N LYS A 324 10.86 -2.77 12.46
CA LYS A 324 10.66 -1.31 12.57
C LYS A 324 11.98 -0.59 12.87
N ALA A 325 12.36 0.38 12.04
CA ALA A 325 13.48 1.28 12.34
C ALA A 325 13.07 2.34 13.37
N VAL A 326 13.82 2.44 14.47
CA VAL A 326 13.62 3.37 15.60
C VAL A 326 14.96 3.91 16.06
N VAL A 327 15.01 5.16 16.49
CA VAL A 327 16.18 5.73 17.18
C VAL A 327 15.87 5.91 18.66
N LYS A 328 16.68 5.34 19.55
CA LYS A 328 16.66 5.61 20.99
C LYS A 328 17.54 6.84 21.27
N THR A 329 17.03 7.83 21.99
CA THR A 329 17.74 9.12 22.16
C THR A 329 18.97 9.03 23.05
N LEU A 330 18.88 8.23 24.12
CA LEU A 330 19.93 8.04 25.11
C LEU A 330 20.91 6.93 24.70
N GLU A 331 22.20 7.24 24.75
CA GLU A 331 23.22 6.27 25.14
C GLU A 331 23.05 6.04 26.65
N ASP A 332 22.88 4.78 27.08
CA ASP A 332 22.62 4.46 28.49
C ASP A 332 23.90 4.61 29.35
N CYS A 333 24.23 5.85 29.68
CA CYS A 333 25.23 6.19 30.70
C CYS A 333 24.73 5.76 32.09
N CYS A 334 24.99 4.49 32.43
CA CYS A 334 24.65 3.78 33.67
C CYS A 334 23.21 3.25 33.81
N SER A 335 23.03 1.98 33.43
CA SER A 335 22.27 1.03 34.25
C SER A 335 22.81 -0.40 34.03
N PRO A 336 23.47 -1.04 35.02
CA PRO A 336 23.85 -2.44 34.90
C PRO A 336 22.63 -3.36 35.10
N SER A 337 22.64 -4.49 34.38
CA SER A 337 21.72 -5.65 34.52
C SER A 337 20.21 -5.41 34.35
N ILE A 338 19.71 -5.58 33.13
CA ILE A 338 18.79 -6.68 32.75
C ILE A 338 18.60 -6.64 31.23
N PHE A 339 19.18 -7.60 30.51
CA PHE A 339 18.80 -8.09 29.17
C PHE A 339 19.79 -9.20 28.74
N ARG A 340 19.63 -10.37 29.35
CA ARG A 340 20.14 -11.66 28.88
C ARG A 340 19.16 -12.73 29.36
N TRP A 341 18.25 -13.17 28.49
CA TRP A 341 17.57 -14.46 28.55
C TRP A 341 16.78 -14.69 27.25
N TRP A 342 17.45 -15.30 26.26
CA TRP A 342 16.84 -16.34 25.43
C TRP A 342 17.97 -17.24 24.95
N ASP A 343 18.24 -18.28 25.73
CA ASP A 343 19.32 -19.24 25.44
C ASP A 343 18.92 -20.24 24.35
N SER A 344 19.95 -20.77 23.68
CA SER A 344 19.88 -21.90 22.77
C SER A 344 19.31 -23.16 23.45
N PRO A 345 18.65 -24.07 22.71
CA PRO A 345 18.34 -25.39 23.23
C PRO A 345 19.62 -26.26 23.39
N PRO A 346 19.64 -27.22 24.32
CA PRO A 346 20.81 -28.03 24.62
C PRO A 346 20.97 -29.19 23.64
N GLY A 347 22.22 -29.53 23.30
CA GLY A 347 22.51 -30.70 22.46
C GLY A 347 23.95 -30.72 21.97
N GLY A 348 24.86 -31.27 22.78
CA GLY A 348 26.20 -31.56 22.32
C GLY A 348 26.21 -32.76 21.38
N VAL A 349 26.78 -32.59 20.18
CA VAL A 349 27.27 -33.70 19.35
C VAL A 349 28.68 -33.35 18.91
N LEU A 350 29.65 -34.12 19.40
CA LEU A 350 31.00 -34.15 18.85
C LEU A 350 30.94 -34.85 17.48
N VAL A 351 31.37 -34.17 16.42
CA VAL A 351 31.76 -34.84 15.17
C VAL A 351 33.21 -34.46 14.89
N MET A 352 34.07 -35.48 14.88
CA MET A 352 35.49 -35.37 14.53
C MET A 352 35.61 -35.13 13.02
N GLU A 353 36.52 -34.24 12.62
CA GLU A 353 37.04 -34.26 11.26
C GLU A 353 37.90 -35.51 11.03
N LYS A 354 37.76 -36.14 9.85
CA LYS A 354 38.81 -36.96 9.25
C LYS A 354 38.70 -37.02 7.73
N ASN A 355 39.57 -36.22 7.11
CA ASN A 355 40.32 -36.39 5.86
C ASN A 355 40.20 -37.68 4.99
N ASP A 356 40.26 -37.40 3.68
CA ASP A 356 41.01 -38.05 2.59
C ASP A 356 40.57 -39.40 1.95
N GLY A 357 40.78 -39.47 0.61
CA GLY A 357 40.69 -40.66 -0.25
C GLY A 357 39.59 -40.55 -1.33
N GLU A 358 39.81 -40.04 -2.55
CA GLU A 358 40.51 -40.59 -3.74
C GLU A 358 39.68 -41.49 -4.69
N GLU A 359 39.94 -41.26 -5.99
CA GLU A 359 39.72 -42.12 -7.18
C GLU A 359 38.31 -42.49 -7.74
N SER A 360 38.09 -42.02 -8.97
CA SER A 360 37.27 -42.61 -10.06
C SER A 360 38.07 -43.75 -10.77
N PRO A 361 37.64 -44.41 -11.89
CA PRO A 361 36.41 -44.28 -12.69
C PRO A 361 35.78 -45.61 -13.22
N GLY A 362 34.70 -45.44 -14.00
CA GLY A 362 34.25 -46.38 -15.05
C GLY A 362 32.90 -47.05 -14.78
N ALA A 363 32.12 -47.52 -15.75
CA ALA A 363 32.02 -47.42 -17.21
C ALA A 363 30.93 -48.43 -17.63
N THR A 364 30.34 -48.31 -18.83
CA THR A 364 29.27 -49.17 -19.39
C THR A 364 27.90 -49.04 -18.69
N GLY A 365 26.75 -49.17 -19.35
CA GLY A 365 26.45 -49.43 -20.77
C GLY A 365 25.14 -50.24 -20.88
N GLY A 366 24.19 -49.81 -21.72
CA GLY A 366 22.91 -50.52 -21.87
C GLY A 366 21.86 -49.75 -22.69
N GLU A 367 21.62 -50.22 -23.90
CA GLU A 367 20.59 -49.72 -24.83
C GLU A 367 19.25 -50.46 -24.66
N GLY A 368 18.20 -49.91 -25.27
CA GLY A 368 16.98 -50.61 -25.66
C GLY A 368 15.70 -50.04 -25.04
N ASP A 369 14.59 -49.88 -25.75
CA ASP A 369 14.25 -49.97 -27.17
C ASP A 369 12.79 -49.45 -27.28
N GLY A 370 12.39 -48.96 -28.45
CA GLY A 370 11.17 -48.20 -28.67
C GLY A 370 9.85 -48.98 -28.79
N ARG A 371 8.77 -48.17 -28.73
CA ARG A 371 7.39 -48.29 -29.28
C ARG A 371 6.47 -47.42 -28.40
N ASP A 372 5.41 -46.78 -28.88
CA ASP A 372 4.82 -46.70 -30.23
C ASP A 372 4.10 -45.32 -30.35
N THR A 373 4.06 -44.70 -31.53
CA THR A 373 3.31 -43.45 -31.75
C THR A 373 2.38 -43.54 -32.97
N THR A 374 1.08 -43.65 -32.72
CA THR A 374 0.03 -43.60 -33.75
C THR A 374 -0.38 -42.16 -34.07
N PRO A 375 -0.41 -41.73 -35.35
CA PRO A 375 -0.95 -40.42 -35.74
C PRO A 375 -2.47 -40.47 -35.91
N VAL A 376 -3.18 -39.47 -35.39
CA VAL A 376 -4.62 -39.29 -35.60
C VAL A 376 -4.85 -38.51 -36.91
N HIS A 377 -5.55 -39.11 -37.87
CA HIS A 377 -6.03 -38.39 -39.06
C HIS A 377 -7.13 -37.40 -38.68
N ASN A 378 -6.91 -36.11 -38.96
CA ASN A 378 -7.94 -35.08 -38.89
C ASN A 378 -8.41 -34.72 -40.30
N THR A 379 -9.63 -35.12 -40.67
CA THR A 379 -10.24 -34.83 -41.98
C THR A 379 -10.92 -33.47 -41.98
N GLY A 380 -10.13 -32.39 -41.90
CA GLY A 380 -10.59 -31.04 -42.20
C GLY A 380 -10.49 -30.77 -43.70
N THR A 381 -11.62 -30.59 -44.39
CA THR A 381 -11.61 -30.19 -45.81
C THR A 381 -11.12 -28.74 -45.97
N PRO A 382 -10.39 -28.40 -47.06
CA PRO A 382 -9.79 -27.07 -47.23
C PRO A 382 -10.79 -25.90 -47.15
N ASP A 383 -12.03 -26.13 -47.61
CA ASP A 383 -13.06 -25.10 -47.75
C ASP A 383 -13.56 -24.55 -46.39
N GLY A 384 -13.54 -25.37 -45.34
CA GLY A 384 -13.98 -24.94 -44.00
C GLY A 384 -13.05 -23.93 -43.33
N MET A 385 -11.73 -24.08 -43.50
CA MET A 385 -10.73 -23.14 -42.99
C MET A 385 -10.77 -21.81 -43.75
N ALA A 386 -10.98 -21.84 -45.07
CA ALA A 386 -11.12 -20.65 -45.89
C ALA A 386 -12.36 -19.81 -45.50
N ALA A 387 -13.51 -20.46 -45.31
CA ALA A 387 -14.74 -19.79 -44.87
C ALA A 387 -14.59 -19.11 -43.49
N LEU A 388 -13.91 -19.76 -42.55
CA LEU A 388 -13.66 -19.19 -41.22
C LEU A 388 -12.72 -17.97 -41.29
N GLY A 389 -11.67 -18.04 -42.12
CA GLY A 389 -10.72 -16.95 -42.33
C GLY A 389 -11.37 -15.68 -42.91
N VAL A 390 -12.26 -15.84 -43.91
CA VAL A 390 -13.00 -14.72 -44.51
C VAL A 390 -13.96 -14.07 -43.50
N MET A 391 -14.66 -14.87 -42.68
CA MET A 391 -15.53 -14.34 -41.63
C MET A 391 -14.75 -13.58 -40.54
N LEU A 392 -13.59 -14.09 -40.12
CA LEU A 392 -12.72 -13.40 -39.16
C LEU A 392 -12.15 -12.09 -39.72
N GLN A 393 -11.73 -12.06 -40.99
CA GLN A 393 -11.31 -10.80 -41.63
C GLN A 393 -12.44 -9.78 -41.75
N GLY A 394 -13.66 -10.21 -42.15
CA GLY A 394 -14.83 -9.34 -42.21
C GLY A 394 -15.21 -8.76 -40.84
N PHE A 395 -15.15 -9.57 -39.78
CA PHE A 395 -15.39 -9.11 -38.41
C PHE A 395 -14.33 -8.10 -37.94
N MET A 396 -13.04 -8.34 -38.22
CA MET A 396 -11.98 -7.40 -37.87
C MET A 396 -12.06 -6.08 -38.65
N LEU A 397 -12.41 -6.11 -39.95
CA LEU A 397 -12.64 -4.88 -40.73
C LEU A 397 -13.79 -4.04 -40.15
N ASN A 398 -14.92 -4.67 -39.81
CA ASN A 398 -16.07 -3.97 -39.23
C ASN A 398 -15.74 -3.37 -37.86
N GLN A 399 -15.00 -4.10 -37.00
CA GLN A 399 -14.51 -3.57 -35.72
C GLN A 399 -13.55 -2.38 -35.93
N GLN A 400 -12.66 -2.45 -36.92
CA GLN A 400 -11.71 -1.37 -37.22
C GLN A 400 -12.41 -0.11 -37.75
N GLN A 401 -13.43 -0.26 -38.61
CA GLN A 401 -14.26 0.85 -39.09
C GLN A 401 -15.09 1.47 -37.95
N SER A 402 -15.70 0.65 -37.08
CA SER A 402 -16.44 1.12 -35.91
C SER A 402 -15.56 1.94 -34.95
N MET A 403 -14.34 1.45 -34.66
CA MET A 403 -13.34 2.15 -33.86
C MET A 403 -12.95 3.51 -34.48
N GLN A 404 -12.70 3.57 -35.79
CA GLN A 404 -12.38 4.82 -36.48
C GLN A 404 -13.53 5.84 -36.42
N GLN A 405 -14.77 5.38 -36.61
CA GLN A 405 -15.96 6.22 -36.55
C GLN A 405 -16.19 6.78 -35.14
N GLN A 406 -15.98 5.95 -34.12
CA GLN A 406 -16.04 6.36 -32.72
C GLN A 406 -14.93 7.38 -32.37
N GLN A 407 -13.70 7.17 -32.86
CA GLN A 407 -12.57 8.10 -32.68
C GLN A 407 -12.84 9.47 -33.36
N GLN A 408 -13.42 9.48 -34.56
CA GLN A 408 -13.84 10.72 -35.24
C GLN A 408 -14.93 11.46 -34.47
N SER A 409 -15.94 10.76 -33.94
CA SER A 409 -17.00 11.39 -33.13
C SER A 409 -16.44 12.05 -31.86
N MET A 410 -15.46 11.42 -31.21
CA MET A 410 -14.80 11.95 -30.01
C MET A 410 -13.93 13.18 -30.33
N GLN A 411 -13.26 13.20 -31.48
CA GLN A 411 -12.52 14.38 -31.96
C GLN A 411 -13.45 15.56 -32.26
N GLN A 412 -14.60 15.33 -32.90
CA GLN A 412 -15.61 16.38 -33.15
C GLN A 412 -16.19 16.93 -31.83
N ALA A 413 -16.47 16.06 -30.86
CA ALA A 413 -16.94 16.48 -29.53
C ALA A 413 -15.91 17.36 -28.80
N MET A 414 -14.62 17.00 -28.84
CA MET A 414 -13.54 17.82 -28.25
C MET A 414 -13.41 19.19 -28.95
N GLN A 415 -13.50 19.24 -30.28
CA GLN A 415 -13.44 20.49 -31.03
C GLN A 415 -14.63 21.42 -30.72
N SER A 416 -15.85 20.86 -30.62
CA SER A 416 -17.04 21.63 -30.20
C SER A 416 -16.89 22.20 -28.80
N MET A 417 -16.39 21.39 -27.85
CA MET A 417 -16.15 21.83 -26.47
C MET A 417 -15.06 22.91 -26.38
N GLN A 418 -13.99 22.81 -27.17
CA GLN A 418 -12.97 23.86 -27.26
C GLN A 418 -13.53 25.17 -27.83
N GLN A 419 -14.40 25.12 -28.85
CA GLN A 419 -15.05 26.31 -29.40
C GLN A 419 -15.98 26.98 -28.39
N GLN A 420 -16.79 26.20 -27.65
CA GLN A 420 -17.65 26.73 -26.59
C GLN A 420 -16.83 27.41 -25.47
N MET A 421 -15.72 26.79 -25.05
CA MET A 421 -14.82 27.36 -24.06
C MET A 421 -14.18 28.67 -24.54
N GLN A 422 -13.75 28.74 -25.80
CA GLN A 422 -13.21 29.99 -26.37
C GLN A 422 -14.27 31.10 -26.47
N GLN A 423 -15.53 30.77 -26.81
CA GLN A 423 -16.62 31.73 -26.80
C GLN A 423 -16.90 32.28 -25.40
N GLN A 424 -16.91 31.43 -24.36
CA GLN A 424 -17.08 31.86 -22.98
C GLN A 424 -15.92 32.76 -22.50
N ILE A 425 -14.67 32.42 -22.83
CA ILE A 425 -13.50 33.25 -22.51
C ILE A 425 -13.61 34.63 -23.18
N SER A 426 -14.02 34.68 -24.45
CA SER A 426 -14.20 35.93 -25.20
C SER A 426 -15.32 36.81 -24.60
N GLN A 427 -16.45 36.21 -24.22
CA GLN A 427 -17.54 36.92 -23.52
C GLN A 427 -17.09 37.49 -22.17
N LEU A 428 -16.37 36.71 -21.37
CA LEU A 428 -15.83 37.16 -20.07
C LEU A 428 -14.82 38.30 -20.24
N GLN A 429 -13.98 38.27 -21.27
CA GLN A 429 -13.08 39.37 -21.61
C GLN A 429 -13.86 40.64 -21.99
N GLU A 430 -14.93 40.52 -22.78
CA GLU A 430 -15.80 41.65 -23.13
C GLU A 430 -16.52 42.26 -21.92
N GLU A 431 -16.99 41.45 -20.97
CA GLU A 431 -17.64 41.94 -19.75
C GLU A 431 -16.67 42.65 -18.80
N VAL A 432 -15.43 42.14 -18.67
CA VAL A 432 -14.35 42.79 -17.92
C VAL A 432 -13.99 44.14 -18.56
N GLN A 433 -13.89 44.20 -19.89
CA GLN A 433 -13.55 45.43 -20.62
C GLN A 433 -14.67 46.48 -20.61
N LYS A 434 -15.92 46.07 -20.39
CA LYS A 434 -17.09 46.95 -20.14
C LYS A 434 -17.20 47.43 -18.68
N GLY A 435 -16.20 47.19 -17.84
CA GLY A 435 -16.05 47.81 -16.51
C GLY A 435 -16.93 47.23 -15.40
N LYS A 436 -17.67 46.14 -15.64
CA LYS A 436 -18.46 45.47 -14.60
C LYS A 436 -17.57 44.68 -13.64
N THR A 437 -17.08 45.32 -12.57
CA THR A 437 -16.35 44.64 -11.50
C THR A 437 -17.22 44.40 -10.26
N LYS A 438 -17.21 43.15 -9.79
CA LYS A 438 -17.82 42.62 -8.54
C LYS A 438 -19.36 42.56 -8.45
N GLN A 439 -19.95 41.54 -9.09
CA GLN A 439 -20.92 40.64 -8.41
C GLN A 439 -21.13 39.33 -9.18
N GLN A 440 -20.99 38.19 -8.48
CA GLN A 440 -21.38 36.81 -8.86
C GLN A 440 -21.35 36.42 -10.36
N CYS A 441 -20.19 35.98 -10.87
CA CYS A 441 -20.16 35.08 -12.03
C CYS A 441 -20.64 33.68 -11.59
N VAL A 442 -21.91 33.37 -11.84
CA VAL A 442 -22.44 32.00 -11.69
C VAL A 442 -22.07 31.22 -12.95
N VAL A 443 -21.22 30.20 -12.81
CA VAL A 443 -21.00 29.22 -13.89
C VAL A 443 -22.23 28.33 -13.98
N THR A 444 -23.04 28.52 -15.01
CA THR A 444 -24.15 27.62 -15.34
C THR A 444 -23.58 26.26 -15.76
N PRO A 445 -23.96 25.15 -15.12
CA PRO A 445 -23.53 23.83 -15.57
C PRO A 445 -24.05 23.54 -16.98
N LEU A 446 -23.23 22.93 -17.82
CA LEU A 446 -23.69 22.32 -19.07
C LEU A 446 -24.78 21.27 -18.74
N PRO A 447 -25.86 21.18 -19.54
CA PRO A 447 -26.83 20.10 -19.37
C PRO A 447 -26.12 18.76 -19.61
N ALA A 448 -26.30 17.82 -18.68
CA ALA A 448 -25.81 16.46 -18.88
C ALA A 448 -26.44 15.86 -20.14
N ALA A 449 -25.64 15.16 -20.94
CA ALA A 449 -26.15 14.44 -22.10
C ALA A 449 -27.21 13.42 -21.65
N ASN A 450 -28.41 13.54 -22.22
CA ASN A 450 -29.52 12.63 -21.90
C ASN A 450 -29.21 11.24 -22.46
N PRO A 451 -29.18 10.16 -21.66
CA PRO A 451 -28.81 8.83 -22.17
C PRO A 451 -29.81 8.24 -23.18
N ASP A 452 -31.02 8.80 -23.31
CA ASP A 452 -32.10 8.28 -24.17
C ASP A 452 -32.00 8.67 -25.67
N THR A 453 -30.96 9.39 -26.12
CA THR A 453 -30.83 9.83 -27.54
C THR A 453 -29.91 8.98 -28.42
N LEU A 454 -29.46 7.80 -27.96
CA LEU A 454 -28.80 6.82 -28.83
C LEU A 454 -29.83 5.86 -29.45
N THR A 455 -30.32 6.21 -30.64
CA THR A 455 -31.21 5.36 -31.44
C THR A 455 -30.50 4.05 -31.84
N ARG A 456 -31.09 2.93 -31.43
CA ARG A 456 -30.64 1.59 -31.80
C ARG A 456 -30.93 1.36 -33.30
N PRO A 457 -30.00 0.82 -34.12
CA PRO A 457 -30.31 0.44 -35.49
C PRO A 457 -31.38 -0.65 -35.51
N ALA A 458 -32.34 -0.54 -36.42
CA ALA A 458 -33.39 -1.55 -36.60
C ALA A 458 -32.79 -2.87 -37.13
N PRO A 459 -33.26 -4.04 -36.66
CA PRO A 459 -32.83 -5.33 -37.22
C PRO A 459 -33.37 -5.48 -38.65
N GLN A 460 -32.49 -5.79 -39.59
CA GLN A 460 -32.90 -6.19 -40.95
C GLN A 460 -33.55 -7.58 -40.92
N SER A 461 -34.48 -7.77 -41.86
CA SER A 461 -35.37 -8.92 -41.98
C SER A 461 -34.65 -10.27 -42.09
N ARG A 462 -35.25 -11.29 -41.46
CA ARG A 462 -35.13 -12.69 -41.88
C ARG A 462 -36.48 -13.16 -42.41
N ASP A 463 -36.47 -13.75 -43.59
CA ASP A 463 -37.63 -14.44 -44.19
C ASP A 463 -37.83 -15.85 -43.58
N PRO A 464 -38.99 -16.50 -43.81
CA PRO A 464 -39.56 -17.40 -42.81
C PRO A 464 -39.41 -18.90 -43.13
N ALA A 465 -39.35 -19.71 -42.08
CA ALA A 465 -39.70 -21.13 -42.11
C ALA A 465 -40.19 -21.59 -40.72
N GLU A 466 -41.21 -22.45 -40.73
CA GLU A 466 -41.67 -23.32 -39.64
C GLU A 466 -42.31 -22.65 -38.40
N GLU A 467 -43.52 -22.18 -38.66
CA GLU A 467 -44.69 -22.34 -37.78
C GLU A 467 -44.91 -23.84 -37.41
N VAL A 468 -45.33 -24.13 -36.17
CA VAL A 468 -46.34 -25.15 -35.74
C VAL A 468 -46.11 -25.66 -34.29
N LEU A 469 -47.21 -25.74 -33.51
CA LEU A 469 -47.36 -26.10 -32.08
C LEU A 469 -46.78 -25.07 -31.07
N GLY A 470 -47.53 -24.61 -30.06
CA GLY A 470 -48.90 -24.96 -29.63
C GLY A 470 -48.96 -25.13 -28.11
N GLU A 471 -49.70 -24.25 -27.44
CA GLU A 471 -50.17 -24.37 -26.05
C GLU A 471 -49.12 -24.57 -24.93
N HIS A 472 -48.86 -23.51 -24.15
CA HIS A 472 -49.34 -23.44 -22.75
C HIS A 472 -49.02 -22.07 -22.14
N VAL A 473 -50.08 -21.38 -21.70
CA VAL A 473 -50.01 -20.16 -20.89
C VAL A 473 -50.19 -20.58 -19.44
N ASP A 474 -49.18 -20.39 -18.58
CA ASP A 474 -49.35 -19.65 -17.32
C ASP A 474 -48.04 -19.44 -16.53
N LYS A 475 -48.06 -18.49 -15.59
CA LYS A 475 -47.02 -18.16 -14.58
C LYS A 475 -45.70 -17.52 -15.06
N LYS A 476 -45.75 -16.20 -15.28
CA LYS A 476 -44.61 -15.29 -15.03
C LYS A 476 -45.06 -14.01 -14.32
N GLU A 477 -45.44 -14.12 -13.06
CA GLU A 477 -45.80 -12.97 -12.21
C GLU A 477 -45.18 -13.06 -10.80
N GLU A 478 -43.90 -13.44 -10.72
CA GLU A 478 -43.17 -13.52 -9.43
C GLU A 478 -41.73 -12.97 -9.52
N ALA A 479 -41.46 -12.09 -10.50
CA ALA A 479 -40.14 -11.46 -10.72
C ALA A 479 -40.19 -9.92 -10.82
N ALA A 480 -41.34 -9.30 -10.57
CA ALA A 480 -41.55 -7.86 -10.74
C ALA A 480 -41.61 -7.05 -9.42
N GLU A 481 -41.65 -7.71 -8.25
CA GLU A 481 -41.94 -7.04 -6.97
C GLU A 481 -40.74 -6.87 -6.01
N MET A 482 -39.52 -7.30 -6.39
CA MET A 482 -38.35 -7.21 -5.49
C MET A 482 -37.41 -6.01 -5.72
N VAL A 483 -37.73 -5.10 -6.65
CA VAL A 483 -36.88 -3.94 -7.01
C VAL A 483 -37.49 -2.57 -6.61
N ARG A 484 -38.74 -2.52 -6.15
CA ARG A 484 -39.45 -1.25 -5.86
C ARG A 484 -39.32 -0.71 -4.43
N HIS A 485 -38.64 -1.39 -3.50
CA HIS A 485 -38.78 -1.11 -2.07
C HIS A 485 -37.49 -0.72 -1.31
N ASN A 486 -36.56 0.06 -1.92
CA ASN A 486 -35.42 0.60 -1.15
C ASN A 486 -34.81 1.92 -1.64
N TYR A 487 -35.62 2.86 -2.14
CA TYR A 487 -35.15 4.24 -2.38
C TYR A 487 -36.27 5.28 -2.19
N ILE A 488 -36.41 5.85 -0.97
CA ILE A 488 -36.96 7.19 -0.66
C ILE A 488 -36.98 7.43 0.87
N ARG A 489 -36.67 8.68 1.29
CA ARG A 489 -36.51 9.22 2.67
C ARG A 489 -35.21 8.77 3.38
N ARG A 490 -34.38 9.65 3.96
CA ARG A 490 -34.63 11.02 4.47
C ARG A 490 -33.55 12.04 4.03
N LYS A 491 -33.95 13.32 3.90
CA LYS A 491 -33.04 14.47 3.69
C LYS A 491 -32.70 15.17 5.01
N GLY A 492 -31.42 15.50 5.19
CA GLY A 492 -30.94 16.81 5.72
C GLY A 492 -30.78 16.98 7.24
N PRO A 493 -30.07 18.05 7.70
CA PRO A 493 -29.45 19.14 6.92
C PRO A 493 -27.90 19.10 6.83
N LYS A 494 -27.33 19.98 6.00
CA LYS A 494 -25.89 20.11 5.72
C LYS A 494 -25.19 21.09 6.69
N LYS A 495 -23.92 20.82 7.02
CA LYS A 495 -22.85 21.83 7.12
C LYS A 495 -21.55 21.23 6.57
N VAL A 496 -21.09 21.74 5.43
CA VAL A 496 -19.72 21.55 4.91
C VAL A 496 -19.26 22.90 4.38
N SER A 497 -18.10 23.35 4.83
CA SER A 497 -17.42 24.54 4.34
C SER A 497 -16.33 24.15 3.35
N HIS A 498 -16.32 24.83 2.20
CA HIS A 498 -15.16 25.38 1.46
C HIS A 498 -13.81 25.35 2.23
N TYR A 499 -12.60 25.24 1.65
CA TYR A 499 -12.04 25.25 0.27
C TYR A 499 -10.59 24.66 0.38
N VAL A 500 -9.75 24.42 -0.66
CA VAL A 500 -9.75 24.73 -2.10
C VAL A 500 -9.19 23.54 -2.94
N ILE A 501 -8.45 23.84 -4.02
CA ILE A 501 -7.63 23.01 -4.94
C ILE A 501 -6.46 22.31 -4.24
#